data_AF-A0A183JPY3-F1
#
_entry.id   AF-A0A183JPY3-F1
#
_cell.length_a   1.000
_cell.length_b   1.000
_cell.length_c   1.000
_cell.angle_alpha   90.00
_cell.angle_beta   90.00
_cell.angle_gamma   90.00
#
_symmetry.space_group_name_H-M   'P 1'
#
loop_
_entity.id
_entity.type
_entity.pdbx_description
1 polymer ?
#
loop_
_entity_poly.entity_id
_entity_poly.type
_entity_poly.pdbx_seq_one_letter_code
_entity_poly.pdbx_strand_id
1 'polypeptide(L)'
;SSGRADSPNLQQYQGVCEPETRVCTKFTYESSSIFRISIVQFNLDLIIQYSILVLYLRFYIYFRIETIALGNGQGSRQTGSWLAHLIEIQHFKPLNVRYAVVSECGASYYSASNLACTELPDLNVSFRGAVSIARRLQDPLAELVKVEPKHLGVGMYQHDIPVNQLTSAVHNVMEECISFVGVDLNAAPLHILSRVAGLSEMKAKAILTYRSQIGPFRSRADLLKVKKSNGESCSTHPMKSVKDNNMSEEK
;
A
#
# COMPACT_ATOMS: atom_id res chain seq x y z
N SER A 1 6.38 -22.74 29.72
CA SER A 1 7.25 -22.95 28.54
C SER A 1 6.50 -22.49 27.29
N SER A 2 6.90 -21.31 26.79
CA SER A 2 6.68 -20.73 25.45
C SER A 2 5.49 -21.21 24.61
N GLY A 3 4.38 -20.46 24.66
CA GLY A 3 3.43 -20.40 23.54
C GLY A 3 4.05 -19.59 22.40
N ARG A 4 4.30 -20.25 21.26
CA ARG A 4 4.67 -19.55 20.02
C ARG A 4 3.42 -18.87 19.49
N ALA A 5 3.47 -17.55 19.34
CA ALA A 5 2.50 -16.81 18.55
C ALA A 5 2.66 -17.25 17.09
N ASP A 6 1.59 -17.78 16.52
CA ASP A 6 1.51 -18.10 15.10
C ASP A 6 1.67 -16.83 14.27
N SER A 7 2.63 -16.84 13.35
CA SER A 7 2.86 -15.81 12.35
C SER A 7 1.60 -15.58 11.49
N PRO A 8 1.32 -14.35 11.01
CA PRO A 8 0.17 -14.12 10.13
C PRO A 8 0.44 -14.75 8.76
N ASN A 9 -0.01 -16.00 8.58
CA ASN A 9 0.12 -16.71 7.31
C ASN A 9 -0.74 -16.01 6.25
N LEU A 10 -0.10 -15.54 5.18
CA LEU A 10 -0.74 -15.18 3.91
C LEU A 10 -1.52 -16.42 3.42
N GLN A 11 -2.84 -16.42 3.53
CA GLN A 11 -3.65 -17.53 3.02
C GLN A 11 -4.11 -17.23 1.60
N GLN A 12 -3.49 -17.93 0.65
CA GLN A 12 -3.94 -17.95 -0.74
C GLN A 12 -5.11 -18.92 -0.86
N TYR A 13 -6.33 -18.40 -1.07
CA TYR A 13 -7.47 -19.24 -1.40
C TYR A 13 -7.58 -19.36 -2.92
N GLN A 14 -7.42 -20.58 -3.42
CA GLN A 14 -7.56 -20.93 -4.83
C GLN A 14 -8.88 -21.70 -5.00
N GLY A 15 -9.88 -21.08 -5.64
CA GLY A 15 -11.09 -21.78 -6.07
C GLY A 15 -10.77 -22.73 -7.22
N VAL A 16 -11.36 -23.93 -7.23
CA VAL A 16 -11.12 -24.99 -8.22
C VAL A 16 -11.60 -24.55 -9.61
N CYS A 17 -10.74 -24.72 -10.62
CA CYS A 17 -11.03 -24.48 -12.04
C CYS A 17 -11.94 -25.59 -12.62
N GLU A 18 -12.98 -25.22 -13.37
CA GLU A 18 -13.58 -26.11 -14.37
C GLU A 18 -12.84 -25.97 -15.72
N PRO A 19 -12.71 -27.03 -16.53
CA PRO A 19 -11.78 -27.07 -17.67
C PRO A 19 -12.14 -26.14 -18.83
N GLU A 20 -13.40 -25.69 -18.93
CA GLU A 20 -13.91 -24.93 -20.08
C GLU A 20 -14.08 -23.43 -19.81
N THR A 21 -13.94 -23.00 -18.55
CA THR A 21 -14.10 -21.61 -18.14
C THR A 21 -12.81 -21.13 -17.47
N ARG A 22 -12.05 -20.27 -18.17
CA ARG A 22 -10.83 -19.62 -17.64
C ARG A 22 -11.19 -18.58 -16.56
N VAL A 23 -11.74 -19.04 -15.44
CA VAL A 23 -12.04 -18.23 -14.26
C VAL A 23 -10.89 -18.40 -13.27
N CYS A 24 -10.00 -17.42 -13.21
CA CYS A 24 -8.97 -17.34 -12.17
C CYS A 24 -9.37 -16.26 -11.16
N THR A 25 -10.25 -16.60 -10.22
CA THR A 25 -10.51 -15.74 -9.05
C THR A 25 -9.50 -16.10 -7.98
N LYS A 26 -8.32 -15.45 -7.99
CA LYS A 26 -7.32 -15.64 -6.95
C LYS A 26 -7.52 -14.56 -5.89
N PHE A 27 -7.80 -15.00 -4.67
CA PHE A 27 -7.92 -14.11 -3.53
C PHE A 27 -6.58 -14.07 -2.81
N THR A 28 -6.07 -12.87 -2.61
CA THR A 28 -4.90 -12.65 -1.76
C THR A 28 -5.33 -11.93 -0.51
N TYR A 29 -5.08 -12.56 0.64
CA TYR A 29 -5.31 -11.99 1.97
C TYR A 29 -3.97 -11.56 2.54
N GLU A 30 -3.78 -10.25 2.70
CA GLU A 30 -2.65 -9.71 3.47
C GLU A 30 -3.17 -9.15 4.79
N SER A 31 -2.83 -9.81 5.89
CA SER A 31 -3.04 -9.32 7.25
C SER A 31 -1.83 -8.49 7.67
N SER A 32 -1.75 -7.25 7.20
CA SER A 32 -1.02 -6.25 7.99
C SER A 32 -1.89 -5.91 9.21
N SER A 33 -1.31 -5.69 10.38
CA SER A 33 -1.99 -5.61 11.70
C SER A 33 -3.13 -4.57 11.82
N ILE A 34 -3.49 -3.88 10.75
CA ILE A 34 -4.46 -2.79 10.71
C ILE A 34 -5.54 -2.99 9.61
N PHE A 35 -5.30 -3.71 8.49
CA PHE A 35 -6.28 -3.81 7.40
C PHE A 35 -6.32 -5.13 6.63
N ARG A 36 -7.52 -5.51 6.16
CA ARG A 36 -7.80 -6.68 5.31
C ARG A 36 -7.86 -6.26 3.84
N ILE A 37 -6.89 -6.67 3.03
CA ILE A 37 -6.92 -6.47 1.57
C ILE A 37 -7.40 -7.76 0.93
N SER A 38 -8.32 -7.64 -0.03
CA SER A 38 -8.79 -8.75 -0.85
C SER A 38 -8.84 -8.31 -2.30
N ILE A 39 -8.13 -9.03 -3.15
CA ILE A 39 -8.09 -8.76 -4.58
C ILE A 39 -9.14 -9.61 -5.28
N VAL A 40 -9.97 -8.96 -6.08
CA VAL A 40 -10.91 -9.63 -6.97
C VAL A 40 -10.65 -9.13 -8.38
N GLN A 41 -10.27 -10.04 -9.27
CA GLN A 41 -10.13 -9.75 -10.70
C GLN A 41 -11.39 -10.22 -11.43
N PHE A 42 -12.09 -9.30 -12.09
CA PHE A 42 -13.29 -9.60 -12.84
C PHE A 42 -12.94 -9.91 -14.30
N ASN A 43 -13.57 -10.95 -14.85
CA ASN A 43 -13.61 -11.16 -16.29
C ASN A 43 -15.06 -10.90 -16.73
N LEU A 44 -15.28 -9.82 -17.50
CA LEU A 44 -16.63 -9.33 -17.82
C LEU A 44 -17.46 -10.36 -18.61
N ASP A 45 -16.79 -11.22 -19.38
CA ASP A 45 -17.43 -12.22 -20.24
C ASP A 45 -18.17 -13.33 -19.45
N LEU A 46 -18.00 -13.41 -18.13
CA LEU A 46 -18.47 -14.51 -17.28
C LEU A 46 -19.39 -14.11 -16.12
N ILE A 47 -19.85 -12.86 -16.07
CA ILE A 47 -20.74 -12.34 -15.00
C ILE A 47 -22.18 -12.91 -15.08
N ILE A 48 -22.47 -13.78 -16.06
CA ILE A 48 -23.82 -14.29 -16.31
C ILE A 48 -24.19 -15.49 -15.41
N GLN A 49 -23.24 -16.16 -14.75
CA GLN A 49 -23.55 -17.33 -13.90
C GLN A 49 -23.81 -16.97 -12.43
N TYR A 50 -25.05 -17.18 -11.99
CA TYR A 50 -25.53 -17.03 -10.60
C TYR A 50 -24.66 -17.75 -9.54
N SER A 51 -24.00 -18.86 -9.89
CA SER A 51 -23.14 -19.64 -9.00
C SER A 51 -21.90 -18.88 -8.54
N ILE A 52 -21.27 -18.11 -9.43
CA ILE A 52 -20.08 -17.31 -9.13
C ILE A 52 -20.46 -16.12 -8.23
N LEU A 53 -21.65 -15.56 -8.43
CA LEU A 53 -22.20 -14.44 -7.65
C LEU A 53 -22.37 -14.81 -6.16
N VAL A 54 -22.85 -16.02 -5.87
CA VAL A 54 -23.03 -16.54 -4.50
C VAL A 54 -21.69 -16.73 -3.78
N LEU A 55 -20.65 -17.19 -4.49
CA LEU A 55 -19.30 -17.33 -3.92
C LEU A 55 -18.72 -15.96 -3.51
N TYR A 56 -18.93 -14.92 -4.32
CA TYR A 56 -18.53 -13.57 -3.95
C TYR A 56 -19.21 -13.12 -2.67
N LEU A 57 -20.54 -13.25 -2.58
CA LEU A 57 -21.31 -12.80 -1.44
C LEU A 57 -20.85 -13.45 -0.13
N ARG A 58 -20.59 -14.77 -0.16
CA ARG A 58 -20.05 -15.51 0.98
C ARG A 58 -18.64 -15.05 1.37
N PHE A 59 -17.81 -14.69 0.40
CA PHE A 59 -16.46 -14.15 0.63
C PHE A 59 -16.49 -12.75 1.26
N TYR A 60 -17.28 -11.82 0.71
CA TYR A 60 -17.43 -10.47 1.25
C TYR A 60 -17.90 -10.50 2.71
N ILE A 61 -18.89 -11.33 3.02
CA ILE A 61 -19.43 -11.51 4.39
C ILE A 61 -18.39 -12.12 5.33
N TYR A 62 -17.69 -13.16 4.90
CA TYR A 62 -16.68 -13.83 5.73
C TYR A 62 -15.53 -12.88 6.11
N PHE A 63 -15.02 -12.11 5.15
CA PHE A 63 -13.91 -11.19 5.38
C PHE A 63 -14.35 -9.79 5.86
N ARG A 64 -15.65 -9.50 5.90
CA ARG A 64 -16.22 -8.19 6.24
C ARG A 64 -15.62 -7.04 5.44
N ILE A 65 -15.60 -7.21 4.12
CA ILE A 65 -15.07 -6.20 3.21
C ILE A 65 -16.14 -5.13 2.99
N GLU A 66 -15.87 -3.90 3.39
CA GLU A 66 -16.81 -2.78 3.27
C GLU A 66 -16.40 -1.76 2.19
N THR A 67 -15.13 -1.79 1.76
CA THR A 67 -14.59 -0.83 0.78
C THR A 67 -13.84 -1.57 -0.32
N ILE A 68 -14.16 -1.21 -1.57
CA ILE A 68 -13.54 -1.76 -2.78
C ILE A 68 -12.73 -0.65 -3.47
N ALA A 69 -11.43 -0.89 -3.69
CA ALA A 69 -10.60 -0.03 -4.52
C ALA A 69 -10.66 -0.51 -5.98
N LEU A 70 -11.17 0.35 -6.87
CA LEU A 70 -11.29 0.08 -8.31
C LEU A 70 -10.23 0.89 -9.07
N GLY A 71 -9.31 0.22 -9.76
CA GLY A 71 -8.35 0.88 -10.64
C GLY A 71 -9.05 1.63 -11.78
N ASN A 72 -8.54 2.79 -12.17
CA ASN A 72 -9.10 3.65 -13.23
C ASN A 72 -8.65 3.26 -14.66
N GLY A 73 -8.15 2.04 -14.87
CA GLY A 73 -7.71 1.53 -16.16
C GLY A 73 -8.81 1.00 -17.07
N GLN A 74 -8.40 0.08 -17.94
CA GLN A 74 -9.28 -0.57 -18.90
C GLN A 74 -10.38 -1.36 -18.17
N GLY A 75 -11.64 -1.20 -18.62
CA GLY A 75 -12.79 -1.88 -18.02
C GLY A 75 -13.30 -1.25 -16.71
N SER A 76 -12.68 -0.17 -16.22
CA SER A 76 -13.06 0.48 -14.96
C SER A 76 -14.48 1.04 -14.98
N ARG A 77 -14.92 1.65 -16.09
CA ARG A 77 -16.28 2.18 -16.24
C ARG A 77 -17.35 1.11 -16.15
N GLN A 78 -17.15 -0.01 -16.87
CA GLN A 78 -18.09 -1.12 -16.87
C GLN A 78 -18.13 -1.80 -15.50
N THR A 79 -16.96 -2.03 -14.90
CA THR A 79 -16.84 -2.61 -13.56
C THR A 79 -17.48 -1.71 -12.50
N GLY A 80 -17.28 -0.39 -12.59
CA GLY A 80 -17.88 0.59 -11.68
C GLY A 80 -19.41 0.62 -11.79
N SER A 81 -19.96 0.59 -13.01
CA SER A 81 -21.41 0.51 -13.23
C SER A 81 -22.00 -0.77 -12.63
N TRP A 82 -21.33 -1.90 -12.82
CA TRP A 82 -21.74 -3.18 -12.24
C TRP A 82 -21.69 -3.17 -10.70
N LEU A 83 -20.61 -2.64 -10.10
CA LEU A 83 -20.51 -2.48 -8.64
C LEU A 83 -21.61 -1.57 -8.08
N ALA A 84 -21.88 -0.45 -8.75
CA ALA A 84 -22.95 0.47 -8.35
C ALA A 84 -24.32 -0.22 -8.36
N HIS A 85 -24.62 -0.98 -9.42
CA HIS A 85 -25.86 -1.75 -9.50
C HIS A 85 -25.99 -2.79 -8.37
N LEU A 86 -24.92 -3.53 -8.06
CA LEU A 86 -24.93 -4.50 -6.95
C LEU A 86 -25.16 -3.85 -5.59
N ILE A 87 -24.58 -2.66 -5.36
CA ILE A 87 -24.79 -1.89 -4.14
C ILE A 87 -26.24 -1.40 -4.05
N GLU A 88 -26.81 -0.91 -5.17
CA GLU A 88 -28.18 -0.42 -5.26
C GLU A 88 -29.21 -1.50 -4.93
N ILE A 89 -29.07 -2.71 -5.50
CA ILE A 89 -29.94 -3.85 -5.19
C ILE A 89 -29.65 -4.49 -3.82
N GLN A 90 -28.78 -3.87 -3.01
CA GLN A 90 -28.40 -4.31 -1.66
C GLN A 90 -27.82 -5.73 -1.62
N HIS A 91 -27.11 -6.11 -2.67
CA HIS A 91 -26.56 -7.45 -2.84
C HIS A 91 -25.61 -7.84 -1.70
N PHE A 92 -24.87 -6.89 -1.14
CA PHE A 92 -23.86 -7.16 -0.11
C PHE A 92 -24.38 -7.22 1.34
N LYS A 93 -25.70 -7.18 1.57
CA LYS A 93 -26.25 -7.22 2.92
C LYS A 93 -25.79 -8.48 3.70
N PRO A 94 -25.49 -8.35 5.01
CA PRO A 94 -25.70 -7.17 5.86
C PRO A 94 -24.59 -6.09 5.79
N LEU A 95 -23.56 -6.25 4.95
CA LEU A 95 -22.47 -5.29 4.85
C LEU A 95 -22.89 -4.05 4.05
N ASN A 96 -22.36 -2.89 4.46
CA ASN A 96 -22.52 -1.64 3.73
C ASN A 96 -21.29 -1.42 2.83
N VAL A 97 -21.30 -2.05 1.65
CA VAL A 97 -20.19 -1.99 0.71
C VAL A 97 -20.22 -0.70 -0.10
N ARG A 98 -19.04 -0.08 -0.24
CA ARG A 98 -18.80 1.08 -1.10
C ARG A 98 -17.60 0.81 -2.00
N TYR A 99 -17.48 1.54 -3.09
CA TYR A 99 -16.29 1.50 -3.93
C TYR A 99 -15.76 2.91 -4.19
N ALA A 100 -14.44 3.00 -4.42
CA ALA A 100 -13.77 4.22 -4.84
C ALA A 100 -12.91 3.93 -6.06
N VAL A 101 -12.90 4.86 -7.02
CA VAL A 101 -12.00 4.78 -8.18
C VAL A 101 -10.64 5.35 -7.79
N VAL A 102 -9.59 4.60 -8.05
CA VAL A 102 -8.21 4.88 -7.63
C VAL A 102 -7.30 4.87 -8.86
N SER A 103 -6.34 5.79 -8.89
CA SER A 103 -5.34 5.82 -9.96
C SER A 103 -4.50 4.53 -9.95
N GLU A 104 -4.38 3.88 -11.10
CA GLU A 104 -3.47 2.76 -11.32
C GLU A 104 -2.11 3.18 -11.88
N CYS A 105 -1.87 4.48 -12.10
CA CYS A 105 -0.63 4.97 -12.68
C CYS A 105 0.58 4.47 -11.88
N GLY A 106 1.51 3.82 -12.56
CA GLY A 106 2.70 3.26 -11.93
C GLY A 106 2.49 1.98 -11.12
N ALA A 107 1.27 1.45 -11.00
CA ALA A 107 1.01 0.20 -10.28
C ALA A 107 1.67 -1.01 -10.98
N SER A 108 1.69 -1.02 -12.33
CA SER A 108 2.42 -2.00 -13.12
C SER A 108 3.93 -1.93 -12.88
N TYR A 109 4.50 -0.72 -12.85
CA TYR A 109 5.91 -0.51 -12.56
C TYR A 109 6.29 -0.90 -11.12
N TYR A 110 5.46 -0.57 -10.13
CA TYR A 110 5.65 -1.06 -8.76
C TYR A 110 5.63 -2.59 -8.73
N SER A 111 4.64 -3.22 -9.35
CA SER A 111 4.44 -4.68 -9.27
C SER A 111 5.60 -5.52 -9.82
N ALA A 112 6.35 -4.96 -10.77
CA ALA A 112 7.54 -5.56 -11.37
C ALA A 112 8.85 -5.15 -10.69
N SER A 113 8.80 -4.25 -9.69
CA SER A 113 9.99 -3.76 -8.99
C SER A 113 10.55 -4.79 -7.99
N ASN A 114 11.86 -4.70 -7.74
CA ASN A 114 12.52 -5.49 -6.69
C ASN A 114 11.94 -5.21 -5.30
N LEU A 115 11.44 -3.99 -5.07
CA LEU A 115 10.76 -3.64 -3.83
C LEU A 115 9.48 -4.46 -3.65
N ALA A 116 8.63 -4.55 -4.67
CA ALA A 116 7.41 -5.35 -4.60
C ALA A 116 7.69 -6.86 -4.51
N CYS A 117 8.75 -7.35 -5.15
CA CYS A 117 9.22 -8.73 -4.95
C CYS A 117 9.63 -9.00 -3.50
N THR A 118 10.19 -8.00 -2.81
CA THR A 118 10.63 -8.12 -1.42
C THR A 118 9.45 -7.99 -0.45
N GLU A 119 8.53 -7.06 -0.71
CA GLU A 119 7.34 -6.83 0.12
C GLU A 119 6.32 -7.98 0.00
N LEU A 120 6.17 -8.55 -1.21
CA LEU A 120 5.11 -9.50 -1.55
C LEU A 120 5.68 -10.69 -2.37
N PRO A 121 6.60 -11.48 -1.80
CA PRO A 121 7.35 -12.51 -2.52
C PRO A 121 6.43 -13.59 -3.11
N ASP A 122 5.40 -13.99 -2.37
CA ASP A 122 4.49 -15.09 -2.75
C ASP A 122 3.44 -14.69 -3.79
N LEU A 123 3.38 -13.41 -4.17
CA LEU A 123 2.41 -12.89 -5.13
C LEU A 123 3.00 -12.79 -6.52
N ASN A 124 2.18 -13.07 -7.54
CA ASN A 124 2.56 -12.75 -8.91
C ASN A 124 2.46 -11.24 -9.17
N VAL A 125 3.00 -10.81 -10.31
CA VAL A 125 3.02 -9.41 -10.73
C VAL A 125 1.61 -8.80 -10.75
N SER A 126 0.61 -9.49 -11.30
CA SER A 126 -0.77 -8.98 -11.37
C SER A 126 -1.38 -8.70 -10.00
N PHE A 127 -1.22 -9.60 -9.03
CA PHE A 127 -1.75 -9.42 -7.68
C PHE A 127 -1.00 -8.32 -6.93
N ARG A 128 0.32 -8.17 -7.12
CA ARG A 128 1.07 -7.05 -6.52
C ARG A 128 0.55 -5.69 -7.01
N GLY A 129 0.20 -5.58 -8.29
CA GLY A 129 -0.42 -4.36 -8.84
C GLY A 129 -1.75 -4.04 -8.15
N ALA A 130 -2.61 -5.04 -7.95
CA ALA A 130 -3.88 -4.87 -7.27
C ALA A 130 -3.73 -4.55 -5.77
N VAL A 131 -2.73 -5.13 -5.08
CA VAL A 131 -2.39 -4.74 -3.69
C VAL A 131 -2.03 -3.25 -3.66
N SER A 132 -1.24 -2.77 -4.61
CA SER A 132 -0.87 -1.35 -4.68
C SER A 132 -2.09 -0.44 -4.84
N ILE A 133 -3.04 -0.80 -5.71
CA ILE A 133 -4.29 -0.04 -5.88
C ILE A 133 -5.09 0.01 -4.58
N ALA A 134 -5.19 -1.11 -3.86
CA ALA A 134 -5.90 -1.16 -2.58
C ALA A 134 -5.20 -0.32 -1.50
N ARG A 135 -3.87 -0.40 -1.38
CA ARG A 135 -3.08 0.38 -0.42
C ARG A 135 -3.14 1.88 -0.69
N ARG A 136 -3.21 2.30 -1.96
CA ARG A 136 -3.41 3.71 -2.34
C ARG A 136 -4.71 4.30 -1.82
N LEU A 137 -5.77 3.51 -1.72
CA LEU A 137 -7.03 3.99 -1.15
C LEU A 137 -6.92 4.26 0.36
N GLN A 138 -6.07 3.49 1.05
CA GLN A 138 -5.87 3.59 2.49
C GLN A 138 -4.90 4.72 2.84
N ASP A 139 -3.73 4.73 2.20
CA ASP A 139 -2.70 5.75 2.36
C ASP A 139 -2.03 6.02 1.00
N PRO A 140 -2.54 7.02 0.25
CA PRO A 140 -1.98 7.37 -1.04
C PRO A 140 -0.50 7.76 -0.95
N LEU A 141 -0.10 8.47 0.12
CA LEU A 141 1.26 8.97 0.27
C LEU A 141 2.24 7.83 0.48
N ALA A 142 1.92 6.89 1.37
CA ALA A 142 2.76 5.74 1.66
C ALA A 142 2.95 4.79 0.47
N GLU A 143 1.99 4.76 -0.45
CA GLU A 143 2.05 3.86 -1.60
C GLU A 143 2.62 4.54 -2.85
N LEU A 144 2.29 5.82 -3.12
CA LEU A 144 2.78 6.55 -4.31
C LEU A 144 4.28 6.85 -4.24
N VAL A 145 4.85 7.02 -3.05
CA VAL A 145 6.31 7.21 -2.86
C VAL A 145 7.14 6.02 -3.34
N LYS A 146 6.55 4.82 -3.45
CA LYS A 146 7.21 3.60 -3.93
C LYS A 146 7.40 3.58 -5.44
N VAL A 147 6.71 4.46 -6.16
CA VAL A 147 6.72 4.55 -7.62
C VAL A 147 7.72 5.62 -8.06
N GLU A 148 8.50 5.33 -9.10
CA GLU A 148 9.41 6.33 -9.67
C GLU A 148 8.63 7.52 -10.29
N PRO A 149 9.11 8.77 -10.14
CA PRO A 149 8.42 9.97 -10.60
C PRO A 149 7.91 9.92 -12.05
N LYS A 150 8.71 9.38 -12.97
CA LYS A 150 8.34 9.24 -14.40
C LYS A 150 7.15 8.33 -14.66
N HIS A 151 6.77 7.48 -13.71
CA HIS A 151 5.66 6.53 -13.84
C HIS A 151 4.40 6.95 -13.06
N LEU A 152 4.44 8.07 -12.34
CA LEU A 152 3.29 8.57 -11.57
C LEU A 152 2.14 9.08 -12.45
N GLY A 153 2.41 9.37 -13.74
CA GLY A 153 1.39 9.86 -14.66
C GLY A 153 0.94 11.28 -14.30
N VAL A 154 1.89 12.18 -14.04
CA VAL A 154 1.60 13.54 -13.54
C VAL A 154 1.01 14.49 -14.60
N GLY A 155 1.01 14.08 -15.88
CA GLY A 155 0.42 14.86 -16.97
C GLY A 155 0.61 14.22 -18.33
N MET A 156 -0.12 14.74 -19.32
CA MET A 156 -0.10 14.24 -20.70
C MET A 156 1.29 14.34 -21.35
N TYR A 157 2.00 15.44 -21.12
CA TYR A 157 3.31 15.72 -21.72
C TYR A 157 4.48 15.38 -20.79
N GLN A 158 4.29 14.47 -19.82
CA GLN A 158 5.34 14.12 -18.85
C GLN A 158 6.63 13.60 -19.51
N HIS A 159 6.51 12.98 -20.69
CA HIS A 159 7.62 12.41 -21.44
C HIS A 159 8.40 13.46 -22.24
N ASP A 160 7.84 14.65 -22.41
CA ASP A 160 8.45 15.76 -23.13
C ASP A 160 9.29 16.66 -22.20
N ILE A 161 9.22 16.41 -20.88
CA ILE A 161 9.97 17.13 -19.85
C ILE A 161 11.30 16.40 -19.60
N PRO A 162 12.43 17.13 -19.45
CA PRO A 162 13.69 16.52 -19.05
C PRO A 162 13.55 15.72 -17.74
N VAL A 163 13.97 14.46 -17.76
CA VAL A 163 13.79 13.51 -16.64
C VAL A 163 14.32 14.05 -15.32
N ASN A 164 15.45 14.76 -15.33
CA ASN A 164 16.04 15.35 -14.12
C ASN A 164 15.17 16.45 -13.51
N GLN A 165 14.53 17.28 -14.36
CA GLN A 165 13.64 18.34 -13.89
C GLN A 165 12.36 17.75 -13.31
N LEU A 166 11.76 16.78 -14.00
CA LEU A 166 10.56 16.07 -13.52
C LEU A 166 10.84 15.36 -12.18
N THR A 167 11.96 14.64 -12.10
CA THR A 167 12.36 13.90 -10.90
C THR A 167 12.58 14.83 -9.72
N SER A 168 13.29 15.95 -9.93
CA SER A 168 13.52 16.97 -8.91
C SER A 168 12.21 17.59 -8.42
N ALA A 169 11.34 18.01 -9.34
CA ALA A 169 10.05 18.62 -9.00
C ALA A 169 9.16 17.68 -8.17
N VAL A 170 9.03 16.42 -8.61
CA VAL A 170 8.23 15.42 -7.86
C VAL A 170 8.86 15.11 -6.50
N HIS A 171 10.18 15.02 -6.40
CA HIS A 171 10.85 14.79 -5.11
C HIS A 171 10.63 15.95 -4.14
N ASN A 172 10.69 17.19 -4.61
CA ASN A 172 10.42 18.36 -3.77
C ASN A 172 8.98 18.32 -3.25
N VAL A 173 7.99 18.06 -4.11
CA VAL A 173 6.58 17.94 -3.69
C VAL A 173 6.39 16.79 -2.69
N MET A 174 7.01 15.63 -2.93
CA MET A 174 6.95 14.51 -2.00
C MET A 174 7.57 14.85 -0.64
N GLU A 175 8.72 15.50 -0.63
CA GLU A 175 9.40 15.94 0.61
C GLU A 175 8.55 16.94 1.39
N GLU A 176 7.90 17.87 0.69
CA GLU A 176 6.94 18.81 1.29
C GLU A 176 5.72 18.09 1.87
N CYS A 177 5.09 17.18 1.12
CA CYS A 177 3.94 16.41 1.60
C CYS A 177 4.29 15.55 2.83
N ILE A 178 5.43 14.86 2.81
CA ILE A 178 5.89 14.04 3.94
C ILE A 178 6.23 14.92 5.13
N SER A 179 6.84 16.09 4.89
CA SER A 179 7.15 17.04 5.95
C SER A 179 5.92 17.65 6.59
N PHE A 180 4.86 17.87 5.79
CA PHE A 180 3.59 18.39 6.25
C PHE A 180 2.77 17.35 7.05
N VAL A 181 2.64 16.13 6.54
CA VAL A 181 1.88 15.04 7.21
C VAL A 181 2.60 14.56 8.46
N GLY A 182 3.93 14.54 8.40
CA GLY A 182 4.82 14.04 9.42
C GLY A 182 4.89 12.50 9.48
N VAL A 183 6.03 11.99 9.95
CA VAL A 183 6.38 10.57 9.94
C VAL A 183 6.58 10.06 11.36
N ASP A 184 6.01 8.89 11.66
CA ASP A 184 6.33 8.13 12.88
C ASP A 184 7.55 7.23 12.64
N LEU A 185 8.64 7.49 13.36
CA LEU A 185 9.89 6.73 13.25
C LEU A 185 9.73 5.25 13.62
N ASN A 186 8.79 4.94 14.50
CA ASN A 186 8.60 3.58 15.01
C ASN A 186 7.85 2.70 14.00
N ALA A 187 6.97 3.27 13.18
CA ALA A 187 6.21 2.55 12.17
C ALA A 187 6.75 2.71 10.75
N ALA A 188 7.40 3.83 10.42
CA ALA A 188 7.71 4.16 9.04
C ALA A 188 8.69 3.17 8.37
N PRO A 189 8.44 2.83 7.10
CA PRO A 189 9.33 2.00 6.30
C PRO A 189 10.50 2.82 5.72
N LEU A 190 11.52 2.11 5.24
CA LEU A 190 12.76 2.73 4.71
C LEU A 190 12.50 3.77 3.64
N HIS A 191 11.60 3.48 2.70
CA HIS A 191 11.32 4.34 1.54
C HIS A 191 10.58 5.63 1.91
N ILE A 192 9.90 5.70 3.06
CA ILE A 192 9.34 6.94 3.61
C ILE A 192 10.43 7.71 4.34
N LEU A 193 11.20 7.04 5.19
CA LEU A 193 12.25 7.67 5.99
C LEU A 193 13.33 8.30 5.09
N SER A 194 13.69 7.68 3.97
CA SER A 194 14.68 8.23 3.03
C SER A 194 14.20 9.49 2.28
N ARG A 195 12.92 9.85 2.41
CA ARG A 195 12.29 11.02 1.77
C ARG A 195 11.96 12.14 2.76
N VAL A 196 12.26 11.94 4.04
CA VAL A 196 12.12 12.99 5.06
C VAL A 196 13.26 14.00 4.89
N ALA A 197 12.92 15.28 4.97
CA ALA A 197 13.90 16.36 4.90
C ALA A 197 15.09 16.13 5.85
N GLY A 198 16.30 16.11 5.28
CA GLY A 198 17.55 15.89 6.02
C GLY A 198 17.91 14.43 6.33
N LEU A 199 17.07 13.45 5.95
CA LEU A 199 17.40 12.03 5.96
C LEU A 199 17.92 11.57 4.59
N SER A 200 19.10 10.96 4.58
CA SER A 200 19.56 10.16 3.44
C SER A 200 19.17 8.70 3.63
N GLU A 201 19.22 7.90 2.56
CA GLU A 201 18.97 6.46 2.65
C GLU A 201 19.85 5.76 3.70
N MET A 202 21.12 6.19 3.84
CA MET A 202 22.03 5.69 4.87
C MET A 202 21.53 6.01 6.28
N LYS A 203 21.06 7.24 6.53
CA LYS A 203 20.52 7.62 7.85
C LYS A 203 19.21 6.88 8.14
N ALA A 204 18.35 6.72 7.13
CA ALA A 204 17.11 5.97 7.26
C ALA A 204 17.36 4.48 7.60
N LYS A 205 18.37 3.85 6.98
CA LYS A 205 18.84 2.51 7.33
C LYS A 205 19.36 2.44 8.78
N ALA A 206 20.14 3.42 9.21
CA ALA A 206 20.64 3.47 10.59
C ALA A 206 19.50 3.57 11.63
N ILE A 207 18.45 4.36 11.35
CA ILE A 207 17.25 4.45 12.19
C ILE A 207 16.55 3.10 12.30
N LEU A 208 16.38 2.39 11.18
CA LEU A 208 15.78 1.05 11.18
C LEU A 208 16.62 0.04 11.97
N THR A 209 17.94 0.04 11.78
CA THR A 209 18.85 -0.85 12.52
C THR A 209 18.79 -0.57 14.02
N TYR A 210 18.79 0.71 14.41
CA TYR A 210 18.64 1.11 15.81
C TYR A 210 17.32 0.58 16.38
N ARG A 211 16.20 0.78 15.66
CA ARG A 211 14.87 0.31 16.06
C ARG A 211 14.83 -1.20 16.26
N SER A 212 15.48 -1.97 15.38
CA SER A 212 15.52 -3.42 15.45
C SER A 212 16.40 -3.96 16.59
N GLN A 213 17.45 -3.24 16.98
CA GLN A 213 18.41 -3.70 18.00
C GLN A 213 18.09 -3.21 19.41
N ILE A 214 17.71 -1.94 19.55
CA ILE A 214 17.53 -1.26 20.84
C ILE A 214 16.04 -1.17 21.20
N GLY A 215 15.16 -1.14 20.21
CA GLY A 215 13.72 -1.00 20.39
C GLY A 215 13.20 0.39 19.97
N PRO A 216 11.94 0.70 20.31
CA PRO A 216 11.27 1.90 19.82
C PRO A 216 11.86 3.19 20.40
N PHE A 217 11.83 4.26 19.60
CA PHE A 217 12.16 5.62 20.04
C PHE A 217 11.08 6.14 20.97
N ARG A 218 11.47 6.67 22.14
CA ARG A 218 10.55 7.28 23.12
C ARG A 218 10.47 8.79 22.96
N SER A 219 11.52 9.42 22.45
CA SER A 219 11.61 10.85 22.24
C SER A 219 12.45 11.20 21.02
N ARG A 220 12.27 12.39 20.44
CA ARG A 220 13.18 12.89 19.39
C ARG A 220 14.64 12.98 19.85
N ALA A 221 14.88 13.16 21.15
CA ALA A 221 16.25 13.16 21.70
C ALA A 221 16.95 11.80 21.53
N ASP A 222 16.20 10.70 21.45
CA ASP A 222 16.76 9.37 21.20
C ASP A 222 17.39 9.25 19.81
N LEU A 223 17.03 10.12 18.85
CA LEU A 223 17.68 10.17 17.54
C LEU A 223 19.17 10.50 17.62
N LEU A 224 19.62 11.20 18.68
CA LEU A 224 21.03 11.49 18.90
C LEU A 224 21.83 10.22 19.23
N LYS A 225 21.16 9.17 19.72
CA LYS A 225 21.78 7.88 20.05
C LYS A 225 21.97 6.99 18.82
N VAL A 226 21.37 7.34 17.68
CA VAL A 226 21.55 6.61 16.43
C VAL A 226 22.96 6.90 15.91
N LYS A 227 23.87 5.95 16.13
CA LYS A 227 25.22 6.02 15.59
C LYS A 227 25.15 5.97 14.06
N LYS A 228 25.74 6.96 13.38
CA LYS A 228 26.06 6.81 11.96
C LYS A 228 27.11 5.69 11.83
N SER A 229 27.10 4.98 10.70
CA SER A 229 28.15 4.02 10.33
C SER A 229 29.55 4.64 10.23
N ASN A 230 29.70 5.97 10.41
CA ASN A 230 30.91 6.74 10.12
C ASN A 230 31.37 7.64 11.29
N GLY A 231 30.88 7.45 12.52
CA GLY A 231 31.46 8.10 13.72
C GLY A 231 31.06 9.55 14.05
N GLU A 232 30.26 10.24 13.23
CA GLU A 232 29.74 11.57 13.56
C GLU A 232 28.27 11.54 14.00
N SER A 233 27.91 12.34 15.01
CA SER A 233 26.53 12.50 15.50
C SER A 233 25.58 12.96 14.39
N CYS A 234 24.33 12.48 14.40
CA CYS A 234 23.29 12.96 13.47
C CYS A 234 23.07 14.46 13.70
N SER A 235 23.51 15.30 12.76
CA SER A 235 23.27 16.74 12.84
C SER A 235 21.78 16.99 12.71
N THR A 236 21.21 17.52 13.78
CA THR A 236 19.81 17.92 13.88
C THR A 236 19.63 19.22 13.09
N HIS A 237 19.50 19.13 11.78
CA HIS A 237 18.48 20.00 11.19
C HIS A 237 17.16 19.62 11.87
N PRO A 238 16.39 20.58 12.39
CA PRO A 238 15.21 20.28 13.17
C PRO A 238 14.29 19.44 12.27
N MET A 239 14.19 18.14 12.58
CA MET A 239 13.30 17.20 11.92
C MET A 239 11.87 17.52 12.37
N LYS A 240 11.36 18.68 11.95
CA LYS A 240 10.00 19.14 12.24
C LYS A 240 8.96 18.15 11.73
N SER A 241 9.31 17.43 10.66
CA SER A 241 8.55 16.37 10.02
C SER A 241 8.45 15.08 10.84
N VAL A 242 9.26 14.86 11.87
CA VAL A 242 9.13 13.68 12.73
C VAL A 242 8.06 13.94 13.76
N LYS A 243 7.02 13.11 13.86
CA LYS A 243 6.01 13.26 14.90
C LYS A 243 6.63 13.03 16.28
N ASP A 244 6.41 13.96 17.21
CA ASP A 244 6.70 13.69 18.62
C ASP A 244 5.67 12.68 19.08
N ASN A 245 6.13 11.49 19.45
CA ASN A 245 5.29 10.52 20.12
C ASN A 245 5.07 11.00 21.56
N ASN A 246 4.22 12.01 21.77
CA ASN A 246 3.46 12.11 23.01
C ASN A 246 2.46 10.96 23.03
N MET A 247 2.97 9.76 23.30
CA MET A 247 2.22 8.54 23.54
C MET A 247 1.58 8.62 24.92
N SER A 248 0.52 9.43 25.05
CA SER A 248 -0.55 9.46 26.07
C SER A 248 -1.10 10.89 26.19
N GLU A 249 -2.09 11.23 25.39
CA GLU A 249 -3.16 12.10 25.90
C GLU A 249 -4.22 11.16 26.46
N GLU A 250 -4.05 10.82 27.74
CA GLU A 250 -5.16 10.51 28.61
C GLU A 250 -5.91 11.83 28.81
N LYS A 251 -7.08 11.96 28.17
CA LYS A 251 -8.24 12.72 28.64
C LYS A 251 -9.48 12.42 27.80
#